data_AF-A0A7S1VSU0-F1
#
_entry.id   AF-A0A7S1VSU0-F1
#
_cell.length_a   1.000
_cell.length_b   1.000
_cell.length_c   1.000
_cell.angle_alpha   90.00
_cell.angle_beta   90.00
_cell.angle_gamma   90.00
#
_symmetry.space_group_name_H-M   'P 1'
#
loop_
_entity.id
_entity.type
_entity.pdbx_description
1 polymer ?
#
loop_
_entity_poly.entity_id
_entity_poly.type
_entity_poly.pdbx_seq_one_letter_code
_entity_poly.pdbx_strand_id
1 'polypeptide(L)'
;IGTGDGDDTVDGGAGSNVIYGAGGNDDITVSTNDSTAGDGVAWGGAGDDTIAGGNGDDEIGTGDGEDEADGGAGDDTIYGGAADEDDTLDGGVGDDVLYGG
;
A
#
# COMPACT_ATOMS: atom_id res chain seq x y z
N ILE A 1 -1.20 12.59 -1.17
CA ILE A 1 -2.58 12.62 -0.66
C ILE A 1 -2.49 12.28 0.82
N GLY A 2 -3.22 12.99 1.68
CA GLY A 2 -3.28 12.69 3.12
C GLY A 2 -4.72 12.78 3.55
N THR A 3 -5.23 11.74 4.22
CA THR A 3 -6.66 11.58 4.51
C THR A 3 -7.01 12.06 5.91
N GLY A 4 -6.21 11.72 6.92
CA GLY A 4 -6.39 12.15 8.31
C GLY A 4 -6.92 11.01 9.16
N ASP A 5 -7.59 11.32 10.28
CA ASP A 5 -8.22 10.27 11.08
C ASP A 5 -9.58 9.88 10.46
N GLY A 6 -9.91 8.59 10.47
CA GLY A 6 -11.17 8.01 9.99
C GLY A 6 -10.93 6.94 8.93
N ASP A 7 -11.96 6.14 8.64
CA ASP A 7 -11.89 5.14 7.58
C ASP A 7 -12.06 5.84 6.22
N ASP A 8 -10.99 5.90 5.43
CA ASP A 8 -10.96 6.61 4.15
C ASP A 8 -10.88 5.68 2.94
N THR A 9 -11.30 6.18 1.78
CA THR A 9 -11.11 5.51 0.49
C THR A 9 -10.35 6.43 -0.44
N VAL A 10 -9.20 5.98 -0.93
CA VAL A 10 -8.29 6.78 -1.74
C VAL A 10 -8.01 6.09 -3.07
N ASP A 11 -8.14 6.85 -4.14
CA ASP A 11 -7.63 6.49 -5.47
C ASP A 11 -6.60 7.56 -5.88
N GLY A 12 -5.33 7.17 -5.95
CA GLY A 12 -4.23 8.02 -6.41
C GLY A 12 -4.33 8.37 -7.90
N GLY A 13 -5.07 7.60 -8.69
CA GLY A 13 -5.20 7.79 -10.12
C GLY A 13 -3.95 7.37 -10.89
N ALA A 14 -3.71 7.98 -12.05
CA ALA A 14 -2.57 7.62 -12.90
C ALA A 14 -1.26 8.30 -12.47
N GLY A 15 -0.15 7.60 -12.69
CA GLY A 15 1.21 8.09 -12.42
C GLY A 15 1.65 7.90 -10.97
N SER A 16 2.84 8.40 -10.65
CA SER A 16 3.45 8.26 -9.34
C SER A 16 2.73 9.07 -8.27
N ASN A 17 2.27 8.39 -7.22
CA ASN A 17 1.55 8.98 -6.11
C ASN A 17 2.29 8.78 -4.79
N VAL A 18 2.05 9.69 -3.84
CA VAL A 18 2.48 9.53 -2.45
C VAL A 18 1.25 9.70 -1.58
N ILE A 19 0.87 8.68 -0.81
CA ILE A 19 -0.36 8.61 -0.03
C ILE A 19 -0.05 8.30 1.44
N TYR A 20 -0.80 8.93 2.36
CA TYR A 20 -0.74 8.69 3.79
C TYR A 20 -2.18 8.58 4.34
N GLY A 21 -2.55 7.41 4.87
CA GLY A 21 -3.84 7.11 5.49
C GLY A 21 -3.97 7.66 6.92
N ALA A 22 -2.88 7.62 7.67
CA ALA A 22 -2.77 8.08 9.06
C ALA A 22 -3.47 7.18 10.09
N GLY A 23 -4.80 7.21 10.22
CA GLY A 23 -5.44 6.31 11.18
C GLY A 23 -6.91 6.09 10.94
N GLY A 24 -7.39 4.88 11.20
CA GLY A 24 -8.65 4.38 10.66
C GLY A 24 -8.36 3.18 9.77
N ASN A 25 -9.40 2.48 9.33
CA ASN A 25 -9.25 1.35 8.43
C ASN A 25 -9.42 1.86 6.99
N ASP A 26 -8.30 2.01 6.27
CA ASP A 26 -8.27 2.69 4.98
C ASP A 26 -8.27 1.71 3.79
N ASP A 27 -8.92 2.11 2.69
CA ASP A 27 -8.86 1.42 1.39
C ASP A 27 -8.10 2.32 0.39
N ILE A 28 -6.85 1.96 0.09
CA ILE A 28 -5.91 2.78 -0.66
C ILE A 28 -5.51 2.09 -1.97
N THR A 29 -5.86 2.69 -3.11
CA THR A 29 -5.23 2.40 -4.40
C THR A 29 -4.17 3.44 -4.71
N VAL A 30 -2.90 3.04 -4.77
CA VAL A 30 -1.76 3.96 -4.94
C VAL A 30 -1.66 4.47 -6.37
N SER A 31 -1.68 3.56 -7.33
CA SER A 31 -1.69 3.90 -8.75
C SER A 31 -2.67 3.02 -9.52
N THR A 32 -3.31 3.61 -10.52
CA THR A 32 -4.14 2.86 -11.47
C THR A 32 -3.26 2.23 -12.55
N ASN A 33 -3.68 1.08 -13.06
CA ASN A 33 -3.01 0.30 -14.10
C ASN A 33 -3.01 1.02 -15.48
N ASP A 34 -2.32 2.16 -15.57
CA ASP A 34 -2.06 2.88 -16.82
C ASP A 34 -0.71 2.42 -17.41
N SER A 35 -0.60 2.58 -18.71
CA SER A 35 0.53 2.30 -19.59
C SER A 35 1.86 3.00 -19.26
N THR A 36 1.89 3.84 -18.24
CA THR A 36 3.10 4.40 -17.65
C THR A 36 3.25 3.81 -16.25
N ALA A 37 4.31 3.02 -16.02
CA ALA A 37 4.70 2.58 -14.68
C ALA A 37 4.70 3.80 -13.74
N GLY A 38 3.91 3.70 -12.68
CA GLY A 38 3.55 4.80 -11.82
C GLY A 38 4.02 4.56 -10.41
N ASP A 39 5.32 4.37 -10.22
CA ASP A 39 5.97 4.10 -8.92
C ASP A 39 5.34 4.95 -7.81
N GLY A 40 4.81 4.28 -6.81
CA GLY A 40 3.98 4.83 -5.76
C GLY A 40 4.61 4.66 -4.38
N VAL A 41 4.19 5.51 -3.45
CA VAL A 41 4.49 5.37 -2.04
C VAL A 41 3.21 5.45 -1.25
N ALA A 42 2.93 4.47 -0.40
CA ALA A 42 1.78 4.49 0.49
C ALA A 42 2.16 4.09 1.92
N TRP A 43 1.57 4.81 2.86
CA TRP A 43 1.61 4.49 4.29
C TRP A 43 0.18 4.45 4.81
N GLY A 44 -0.31 3.28 5.20
CA GLY A 44 -1.66 3.09 5.75
C GLY A 44 -1.79 3.83 7.09
N GLY A 45 -1.06 3.37 8.10
CA GLY A 45 -0.92 4.09 9.36
C GLY A 45 -1.33 3.23 10.54
N ALA A 46 -2.49 3.48 11.12
CA ALA A 46 -2.99 2.70 12.25
C ALA A 46 -4.43 2.29 11.99
N GLY A 47 -4.75 1.01 12.12
CA GLY A 47 -6.03 0.44 11.72
C GLY A 47 -5.81 -0.69 10.73
N ASP A 48 -6.86 -1.44 10.44
CA ASP A 48 -6.77 -2.58 9.51
C ASP A 48 -6.90 -2.04 8.08
N ASP A 49 -5.78 -1.85 7.41
CA ASP A 49 -5.70 -1.17 6.12
C ASP A 49 -5.69 -2.17 4.94
N THR A 50 -6.21 -1.74 3.80
CA THR A 50 -6.13 -2.45 2.53
C THR A 50 -5.43 -1.56 1.50
N ILE A 51 -4.26 -1.99 0.99
CA ILE A 51 -3.44 -1.18 0.08
C ILE A 51 -3.12 -1.94 -1.21
N ALA A 52 -3.40 -1.32 -2.36
CA ALA A 52 -3.03 -1.83 -3.68
C ALA A 52 -2.08 -0.87 -4.41
N GLY A 53 -0.85 -1.30 -4.71
CA GLY A 53 0.20 -0.52 -5.36
C GLY A 53 -0.11 -0.16 -6.82
N GLY A 54 -0.37 -1.18 -7.63
CA GLY A 54 -0.80 -1.01 -9.02
C GLY A 54 0.28 -1.41 -10.02
N ASN A 55 0.73 -0.47 -10.86
CA ASN A 55 1.82 -0.70 -11.81
C ASN A 55 3.02 0.19 -11.43
N GLY A 56 4.22 -0.34 -11.58
CA GLY A 56 5.45 0.37 -11.25
C GLY A 56 6.09 -0.22 -10.01
N ASP A 57 7.27 0.26 -9.66
CA ASP A 57 8.00 -0.25 -8.50
C ASP A 57 7.48 0.54 -7.27
N ASP A 58 6.65 -0.08 -6.44
CA ASP A 58 5.93 0.56 -5.35
C ASP A 58 6.62 0.35 -3.98
N GLU A 59 6.54 1.36 -3.10
CA GLU A 59 6.94 1.27 -1.69
C GLU A 59 5.70 1.39 -0.79
N ILE A 60 5.31 0.29 -0.16
CA ILE A 60 4.09 0.19 0.66
C ILE A 60 4.49 -0.13 2.10
N GLY A 61 4.00 0.67 3.05
CA GLY A 61 3.96 0.28 4.46
C GLY A 61 2.54 0.29 4.98
N THR A 62 2.10 -0.82 5.54
CA THR A 62 0.71 -0.98 5.96
C THR A 62 0.48 -0.27 7.30
N GLY A 63 1.22 -0.62 8.35
CA GLY A 63 1.19 0.17 9.58
C GLY A 63 1.06 -0.68 10.84
N ASP A 64 0.27 -0.22 11.80
CA ASP A 64 -0.20 -1.02 12.94
C ASP A 64 -1.62 -1.51 12.59
N GLY A 65 -1.90 -2.81 12.61
CA GLY A 65 -3.23 -3.37 12.32
C GLY A 65 -3.17 -4.75 11.68
N GLU A 66 -4.31 -5.41 11.48
CA GLU A 66 -4.37 -6.62 10.65
C GLU A 66 -4.52 -6.21 9.18
N ASP A 67 -3.41 -6.10 8.45
CA ASP A 67 -3.40 -5.43 7.15
C ASP A 67 -3.45 -6.37 5.93
N GLU A 68 -3.93 -5.84 4.79
CA GLU A 68 -3.82 -6.47 3.47
C GLU A 68 -3.08 -5.55 2.49
N ALA A 69 -2.03 -6.06 1.84
CA ALA A 69 -1.30 -5.33 0.80
C ALA A 69 -1.02 -6.17 -0.45
N ASP A 70 -1.25 -5.58 -1.63
CA ASP A 70 -0.90 -6.11 -2.95
C ASP A 70 -0.01 -5.09 -3.68
N GLY A 71 1.24 -5.46 -3.98
CA GLY A 71 2.18 -4.64 -4.75
C GLY A 71 1.71 -4.42 -6.19
N GLY A 72 1.12 -5.44 -6.80
CA GLY A 72 0.67 -5.38 -8.18
C GLY A 72 1.77 -5.83 -9.16
N ALA A 73 2.23 -4.93 -10.04
CA ALA A 73 3.20 -5.27 -11.07
C ALA A 73 4.39 -4.29 -11.06
N GLY A 74 5.58 -4.81 -10.92
CA GLY A 74 6.81 -4.04 -10.69
C GLY A 74 7.66 -4.75 -9.65
N ASP A 75 8.85 -4.24 -9.38
CA ASP A 75 9.69 -4.78 -8.31
C ASP A 75 9.34 -4.05 -7.00
N ASP A 76 8.44 -4.63 -6.21
CA ASP A 76 7.81 -3.93 -5.09
C ASP A 76 8.54 -4.12 -3.76
N THR A 77 8.39 -3.15 -2.85
CA THR A 77 8.82 -3.29 -1.45
C THR A 77 7.65 -3.05 -0.51
N ILE A 78 7.29 -4.09 0.26
CA ILE A 78 6.15 -4.06 1.19
C ILE A 78 6.64 -4.29 2.63
N TYR A 79 6.24 -3.41 3.53
CA TYR A 79 6.45 -3.51 4.97
C TYR A 79 5.11 -3.76 5.67
N GLY A 80 4.94 -4.96 6.24
CA GLY A 80 3.69 -5.37 6.89
C GLY A 80 3.43 -4.76 8.27
N GLY A 81 4.41 -4.09 8.87
CA GLY A 81 4.21 -3.49 10.19
C GLY A 81 4.74 -4.34 11.34
N ALA A 82 3.95 -4.47 12.42
CA ALA A 82 4.39 -5.10 13.65
C ALA A 82 4.32 -6.64 13.60
N ALA A 83 5.20 -7.30 14.36
CA ALA A 83 5.37 -8.77 14.34
C ALA A 83 4.24 -9.57 15.00
N ASP A 84 3.36 -8.90 15.71
CA ASP A 84 2.27 -9.51 16.48
C ASP A 84 0.90 -9.39 15.80
N GLU A 85 0.90 -8.97 14.53
CA GLU A 85 -0.28 -8.75 13.70
C GLU A 85 -0.35 -9.79 12.57
N ASP A 86 -1.57 -10.13 12.14
CA ASP A 86 -1.82 -11.20 11.16
C ASP A 86 -1.96 -10.59 9.74
N ASP A 87 -0.86 -10.10 9.17
CA ASP A 87 -0.86 -9.44 7.85
C ASP A 87 -0.97 -10.41 6.68
N THR A 88 -1.59 -9.94 5.60
CA THR A 88 -1.56 -10.58 4.28
C THR A 88 -0.84 -9.70 3.27
N LEU A 89 0.37 -10.09 2.88
CA LEU A 89 1.18 -9.35 1.90
C LEU A 89 1.38 -10.19 0.64
N ASP A 90 1.03 -9.63 -0.53
CA ASP A 90 1.32 -10.17 -1.85
C ASP A 90 2.18 -9.16 -2.63
N GLY A 91 3.34 -9.61 -3.12
CA GLY A 91 4.19 -8.78 -3.98
C GLY A 91 3.68 -8.70 -5.41
N GLY A 92 2.84 -9.64 -5.83
CA GLY A 92 2.34 -9.67 -7.20
C GLY A 92 3.39 -10.12 -8.22
N VAL A 93 3.58 -9.33 -9.27
CA VAL A 93 4.43 -9.66 -10.43
C VAL A 93 5.70 -8.83 -10.42
N GLY A 94 6.81 -9.43 -10.01
CA GLY A 94 8.14 -8.85 -10.10
C GLY A 94 9.14 -9.59 -9.23
N ASP A 95 10.30 -8.96 -9.02
CA ASP A 95 11.26 -9.38 -8.00
C ASP A 95 11.02 -8.59 -6.69
N ASP A 96 10.08 -9.07 -5.88
CA ASP A 96 9.56 -8.31 -4.73
C ASP A 96 10.33 -8.56 -3.41
N VAL A 97 10.25 -7.58 -2.51
CA VAL A 97 10.76 -7.65 -1.14
C VAL A 97 9.65 -7.43 -0.13
N LEU A 98 9.31 -8.48 0.61
CA LEU A 98 8.27 -8.44 1.65
C LEU A 98 8.90 -8.57 3.03
N TYR A 99 8.67 -7.59 3.89
CA TYR A 99 8.97 -7.63 5.31
C TYR A 99 7.68 -7.91 6.07
N GLY A 100 7.32 -9.19 6.19
CA GLY A 100 6.27 -9.63 7.12
C GLY A 100 6.78 -9.53 8.55
N GLY A 101 5.93 -8.98 9.44
CA GLY A 101 6.24 -8.75 10.85
C GLY A 101 6.88 -9.95 11.55
#